data_AF-A0ABD2SAG7-F1
#
_entry.id   AF-A0ABD2SAG7-F1
#
_cell.length_a   1.000
_cell.length_b   1.000
_cell.length_c   1.000
_cell.angle_alpha   90.00
_cell.angle_beta   90.00
_cell.angle_gamma   90.00
#
_symmetry.space_group_name_H-M   'P 1'
#
loop_
_entity.id
_entity.type
_entity.pdbx_description
1 polymer ?
#
loop_
_entity_poly.entity_id
_entity_poly.type
_entity_poly.pdbx_seq_one_letter_code
_entity_poly.pdbx_strand_id
1 'polypeptide(L)'
;MSMWFLMNPPGKATIQIQSIDGFEWLSIKYNEDQQKQKGLDPRYASALNHLRFYLPDILPSVNKIVFLDHDVVVRKDLTRLWHINIKGKVNGAVETCVEGEPSFRRMDMFINFIDPSVATRFDANTCTWAYGMNVFDLQEWRKRNLTALYHKYLELGSKRRLLKAGSLPLGWMTFYKHTHALDRTWHLLGLGYYSGVTRAQIEQEAVIHYDGVMKPWLDLGIQKYKSYWNKHVSYEHSYLQQCNLHE
;
A
#
# COMPACT_ATOMS: atom_id res chain seq x y z
N MET A 1 -11.08 -4.97 17.49
CA MET A 1 -9.93 -4.03 17.47
C MET A 1 -10.09 -2.90 18.48
N SER A 2 -11.22 -2.18 18.53
CA SER A 2 -11.40 -1.06 19.47
C SER A 2 -11.18 -1.42 20.94
N MET A 3 -11.69 -2.57 21.38
CA MET A 3 -11.46 -3.08 22.75
C MET A 3 -9.97 -3.27 23.06
N TRP A 4 -9.16 -3.68 22.09
CA TRP A 4 -7.74 -3.90 22.29
C TRP A 4 -7.01 -2.59 22.63
N PHE A 5 -7.32 -1.49 21.95
CA PHE A 5 -6.73 -0.16 22.24
C PHE A 5 -7.27 0.48 23.52
N LEU A 6 -8.46 0.09 23.99
CA LEU A 6 -8.94 0.48 25.31
C LEU A 6 -8.14 -0.21 26.42
N MET A 7 -7.80 -1.49 26.23
CA MET A 7 -6.99 -2.26 27.17
C MET A 7 -5.49 -1.94 27.06
N ASN A 8 -5.05 -1.43 25.91
CA ASN A 8 -3.65 -1.09 25.61
C ASN A 8 -3.56 0.38 25.14
N PRO A 9 -3.74 1.35 26.06
CA PRO A 9 -3.80 2.75 25.69
C PRO A 9 -2.47 3.21 25.07
N PRO A 10 -2.50 3.93 23.93
CA PRO A 10 -1.33 4.25 23.10
C PRO A 10 -0.49 5.42 23.66
N GLY A 11 -0.54 5.65 24.97
CA GLY A 11 0.08 6.82 25.62
C GLY A 11 -0.53 8.14 25.14
N LYS A 12 0.27 8.98 24.47
CA LYS A 12 -0.14 10.33 24.01
C LYS A 12 -0.89 10.35 22.68
N ALA A 13 -0.96 9.23 21.96
CA ALA A 13 -1.60 9.21 20.65
C ALA A 13 -3.13 9.14 20.77
N THR A 14 -3.84 9.79 19.84
CA THR A 14 -5.27 9.55 19.63
C THR A 14 -5.43 8.43 18.61
N ILE A 15 -6.27 7.44 18.91
CA ILE A 15 -6.52 6.31 18.03
C ILE A 15 -7.96 6.39 17.52
N GLN A 16 -8.11 6.35 16.20
CA GLN A 16 -9.38 6.22 15.53
C GLN A 16 -9.39 4.91 14.75
N ILE A 17 -10.41 4.08 14.99
CA ILE A 17 -10.60 2.81 14.32
C ILE A 17 -11.91 2.90 13.54
N GLN A 18 -11.85 2.61 12.25
CA GLN A 18 -13.01 2.63 11.37
C GLN A 18 -13.25 1.22 10.82
N SER A 19 -14.52 0.79 10.77
CA SER A 19 -14.93 -0.42 10.07
C SER A 19 -15.24 -0.10 8.62
N ILE A 20 -15.01 -1.05 7.72
CA ILE A 20 -15.42 -0.92 6.32
C ILE A 20 -16.94 -0.72 6.18
N ASP A 21 -17.71 -1.31 7.10
CA ASP A 21 -19.17 -1.20 7.13
C ASP A 21 -19.64 0.24 7.41
N GLY A 22 -18.77 1.08 7.98
CA GLY A 22 -19.04 2.51 8.16
C GLY A 22 -18.95 3.34 6.87
N PHE A 23 -18.53 2.74 5.75
CA PHE A 23 -18.43 3.39 4.45
C PHE A 23 -19.46 2.84 3.48
N GLU A 24 -20.76 3.04 3.76
CA GLU A 24 -21.86 2.61 2.88
C GLU A 24 -21.73 3.17 1.44
N TRP A 25 -21.17 4.37 1.29
CA TRP A 25 -20.89 4.95 -0.03
C TRP A 25 -19.84 4.16 -0.81
N LEU A 26 -18.94 3.44 -0.13
CA LEU A 26 -17.94 2.60 -0.78
C LEU A 26 -18.63 1.39 -1.39
N SER A 27 -19.53 0.72 -0.68
CA SER A 27 -20.24 -0.44 -1.22
C SER A 27 -21.13 -0.06 -2.40
N ILE A 28 -21.77 1.11 -2.39
CA ILE A 28 -22.55 1.62 -3.52
C ILE A 28 -21.65 1.86 -4.74
N LYS A 29 -20.58 2.67 -4.58
CA LYS A 29 -19.65 2.98 -5.68
C LYS A 29 -18.87 1.76 -6.18
N TYR A 30 -18.58 0.80 -5.31
CA TYR A 30 -17.78 -0.38 -5.61
C TYR A 30 -18.62 -1.50 -6.24
N ASN A 31 -19.84 -1.74 -5.77
CA ASN A 31 -20.71 -2.79 -6.30
C ASN A 31 -21.20 -2.48 -7.73
N GLU A 32 -21.41 -1.21 -8.08
CA GLU A 32 -21.76 -0.78 -9.44
C GLU A 32 -20.63 -1.04 -10.45
N ASP A 33 -19.37 -0.98 -9.99
CA ASP A 33 -18.17 -1.17 -10.83
C ASP A 33 -17.68 -2.64 -10.84
N GLN A 34 -17.86 -3.39 -9.75
CA GLN A 34 -17.47 -4.80 -9.64
C GLN A 34 -18.36 -5.76 -10.43
N GLN A 35 -19.66 -5.51 -10.54
CA GLN A 35 -20.56 -6.38 -11.33
C GLN A 35 -20.15 -6.45 -12.83
N LYS A 36 -19.36 -5.48 -13.29
CA LYS A 36 -18.82 -5.41 -14.66
C LYS A 36 -17.44 -6.07 -14.82
N GLN A 37 -16.79 -6.50 -13.72
CA GLN A 37 -15.42 -7.01 -13.68
C GLN A 37 -15.33 -8.53 -13.44
N LYS A 38 -16.15 -9.33 -14.14
CA LYS A 38 -15.97 -10.80 -14.17
C LYS A 38 -14.61 -11.12 -14.82
N GLY A 39 -13.58 -11.39 -14.02
CA GLY A 39 -12.28 -11.88 -14.51
C GLY A 39 -11.02 -11.29 -13.85
N LEU A 40 -11.16 -10.35 -12.90
CA LEU A 40 -10.01 -9.90 -12.10
C LEU A 40 -9.74 -10.87 -10.94
N ASP A 41 -8.45 -11.02 -10.62
CA ASP A 41 -7.97 -11.91 -9.57
C ASP A 41 -8.63 -11.59 -8.21
N PRO A 42 -9.15 -12.60 -7.48
CA PRO A 42 -9.88 -12.42 -6.22
C PRO A 42 -9.16 -11.59 -5.16
N ARG A 43 -7.82 -11.57 -5.18
CA ARG A 43 -6.99 -10.75 -4.27
C ARG A 43 -7.25 -9.25 -4.42
N TYR A 44 -7.80 -8.84 -5.55
CA TYR A 44 -8.09 -7.45 -5.91
C TYR A 44 -9.59 -7.13 -5.85
N ALA A 45 -10.42 -8.12 -5.50
CA ALA A 45 -11.83 -7.91 -5.25
C ALA A 45 -12.13 -7.35 -3.84
N SER A 46 -11.12 -7.19 -2.98
CA SER A 46 -11.32 -6.63 -1.64
C SER A 46 -11.55 -5.12 -1.71
N ALA A 47 -12.74 -4.68 -1.28
CA ALA A 47 -13.08 -3.26 -1.15
C ALA A 47 -12.08 -2.48 -0.28
N LEU A 48 -11.45 -3.13 0.71
CA LEU A 48 -10.43 -2.53 1.56
C LEU A 48 -9.19 -2.08 0.77
N ASN A 49 -8.83 -2.81 -0.29
CA ASN A 49 -7.72 -2.41 -1.16
C ASN A 49 -8.04 -1.14 -1.96
N HIS A 50 -9.32 -0.87 -2.20
CA HIS A 50 -9.78 0.32 -2.91
C HIS A 50 -10.01 1.51 -1.96
N LEU A 51 -10.25 1.27 -0.68
CA LEU A 51 -10.47 2.32 0.33
C LEU A 51 -9.30 3.32 0.39
N ARG A 52 -8.07 2.89 0.11
CA ARG A 52 -6.87 3.76 0.07
C ARG A 52 -7.00 4.92 -0.93
N PHE A 53 -7.83 4.81 -1.97
CA PHE A 53 -8.03 5.87 -2.95
C PHE A 53 -9.02 6.95 -2.50
N TYR A 54 -9.65 6.74 -1.35
CA TYR A 54 -10.62 7.66 -0.73
C TYR A 54 -10.08 8.26 0.56
N LEU A 55 -8.76 8.18 0.81
CA LEU A 55 -8.14 8.81 1.98
C LEU A 55 -8.55 10.27 2.19
N PRO A 56 -8.68 11.12 1.14
CA PRO A 56 -9.17 12.48 1.33
C PRO A 56 -10.64 12.58 1.78
N ASP A 57 -11.48 11.61 1.41
CA ASP A 57 -12.90 11.55 1.82
C ASP A 57 -13.04 10.99 3.23
N ILE A 58 -12.20 10.02 3.60
CA ILE A 58 -12.15 9.41 4.94
C ILE A 58 -11.60 10.41 5.97
N LEU A 59 -10.64 11.25 5.56
CA LEU A 59 -9.94 12.22 6.39
C LEU A 59 -10.06 13.65 5.81
N PRO A 60 -11.28 14.23 5.78
CA PRO A 60 -11.54 15.49 5.08
C PRO A 60 -10.78 16.69 5.67
N SER A 61 -10.56 16.69 6.98
CA SER A 61 -9.87 17.77 7.70
C SER A 61 -8.35 17.56 7.82
N VAL A 62 -7.81 16.47 7.30
CA VAL A 62 -6.38 16.15 7.36
C VAL A 62 -5.72 16.52 6.03
N ASN A 63 -4.60 17.24 6.09
CA ASN A 63 -3.89 17.72 4.90
C ASN A 63 -2.72 16.82 4.48
N LYS A 64 -2.10 16.11 5.42
CA LYS A 64 -0.95 15.25 5.14
C LYS A 64 -0.98 14.02 6.04
N ILE A 65 -0.55 12.88 5.52
CA ILE A 65 -0.43 11.63 6.28
C ILE A 65 0.86 10.91 5.95
N VAL A 66 1.34 10.13 6.92
CA VAL A 66 2.25 8.99 6.66
C VAL A 66 1.37 7.75 6.66
N PHE A 67 1.28 7.09 5.53
CA PHE A 67 0.52 5.86 5.34
C PHE A 67 1.41 4.67 5.66
N LEU A 68 0.91 3.71 6.45
CA LEU A 68 1.55 2.44 6.75
C LEU A 68 0.56 1.30 6.52
N ASP A 69 0.96 0.27 5.76
CA ASP A 69 0.14 -0.95 5.64
C ASP A 69 0.24 -1.82 6.92
N HIS A 70 -0.69 -2.75 7.07
CA HIS A 70 -0.79 -3.65 8.22
C HIS A 70 0.35 -4.68 8.33
N ASP A 71 1.13 -4.87 7.26
CA ASP A 71 2.15 -5.90 7.11
C ASP A 71 3.57 -5.31 7.01
N VAL A 72 3.81 -4.18 7.69
CA VAL A 72 5.10 -3.51 7.80
C VAL A 72 5.65 -3.54 9.22
N VAL A 73 6.96 -3.41 9.35
CA VAL A 73 7.64 -3.18 10.63
C VAL A 73 8.46 -1.90 10.54
N VAL A 74 8.16 -0.95 11.43
CA VAL A 74 8.93 0.29 11.58
C VAL A 74 10.17 0.01 12.43
N ARG A 75 11.34 0.29 11.87
CA ARG A 75 12.65 0.01 12.47
C ARG A 75 13.40 1.27 12.92
N LYS A 76 13.09 2.42 12.33
CA LYS A 76 13.75 3.70 12.60
C LYS A 76 12.70 4.78 12.80
N ASP A 77 13.10 5.87 13.44
CA ASP A 77 12.25 7.04 13.64
C ASP A 77 11.75 7.61 12.30
N LEU A 78 10.43 7.80 12.20
CA LEU A 78 9.76 8.30 11.01
C LEU A 78 9.51 9.80 11.04
N THR A 79 9.90 10.51 12.10
CA THR A 79 9.60 11.95 12.29
C THR A 79 10.08 12.77 11.09
N ARG A 80 11.24 12.42 10.53
CA ARG A 80 11.78 13.11 9.35
C ARG A 80 10.91 12.97 8.09
N LEU A 81 10.15 11.87 7.91
CA LEU A 81 9.22 11.72 6.78
C LEU A 81 8.18 12.84 6.75
N TRP A 82 7.71 13.27 7.92
CA TRP A 82 6.72 14.33 8.04
C TRP A 82 7.20 15.66 7.46
N HIS A 83 8.50 15.93 7.55
CA HIS A 83 9.12 17.16 7.07
C HIS A 83 9.66 17.08 5.65
N ILE A 84 9.57 15.92 4.98
CA ILE A 84 10.00 15.81 3.58
C ILE A 84 9.15 16.72 2.70
N ASN A 85 9.85 17.54 1.91
CA ASN A 85 9.26 18.33 0.85
C ASN A 85 9.09 17.46 -0.40
N ILE A 86 7.87 17.01 -0.66
CA ILE A 86 7.52 16.23 -1.86
C ILE A 86 7.29 17.10 -3.11
N LYS A 87 7.81 18.33 -3.12
CA LYS A 87 7.88 19.24 -4.28
C LYS A 87 6.52 19.48 -4.96
N GLY A 88 5.47 19.68 -4.16
CA GLY A 88 4.10 19.90 -4.64
C GLY A 88 3.47 18.69 -5.35
N LYS A 89 4.06 17.49 -5.18
CA LYS A 89 3.46 16.21 -5.59
C LYS A 89 2.48 15.74 -4.52
N VAL A 90 1.65 14.76 -4.87
CA VAL A 90 0.62 14.21 -3.98
C VAL A 90 1.15 13.04 -3.16
N ASN A 91 2.00 12.20 -3.75
CA ASN A 91 2.56 11.02 -3.14
C ASN A 91 4.09 11.15 -3.00
N GLY A 92 4.65 10.81 -1.85
CA GLY A 92 6.06 10.49 -1.66
C GLY A 92 6.20 8.99 -1.44
N ALA A 93 6.94 8.31 -2.32
CA ALA A 93 7.15 6.86 -2.23
C ALA A 93 8.57 6.47 -2.66
N VAL A 94 9.05 5.33 -2.19
CA VAL A 94 10.29 4.72 -2.68
C VAL A 94 10.02 4.02 -4.00
N GLU A 95 10.84 4.32 -5.00
CA GLU A 95 10.71 3.76 -6.34
C GLU A 95 11.35 2.36 -6.45
N THR A 96 10.72 1.52 -7.27
CA THR A 96 11.08 0.10 -7.46
C THR A 96 11.67 -0.17 -8.85
N CYS A 97 12.46 0.76 -9.39
CA CYS A 97 12.97 0.68 -10.76
C CYS A 97 14.42 0.21 -10.91
N VAL A 98 15.04 -0.33 -9.85
CA VAL A 98 16.38 -0.90 -9.95
C VAL A 98 16.27 -2.34 -10.45
N GLU A 99 16.66 -2.57 -11.70
CA GLU A 99 16.71 -3.90 -12.29
C GLU A 99 17.60 -4.84 -11.48
N GLY A 100 17.17 -6.11 -11.37
CA GLY A 100 17.87 -7.13 -10.58
C GLY A 100 17.51 -7.14 -9.09
N GLU A 101 16.85 -6.10 -8.57
CA GLU A 101 16.35 -6.15 -7.20
C GLU A 101 15.05 -6.96 -7.06
N PRO A 102 14.85 -7.65 -5.92
CA PRO A 102 13.59 -8.29 -5.55
C PRO A 102 12.31 -7.48 -5.78
N SER A 103 12.41 -6.20 -5.48
CA SER A 103 11.34 -5.23 -5.49
C SER A 103 11.05 -4.71 -6.88
N PHE A 104 11.87 -5.04 -7.90
CA PHE A 104 11.78 -4.46 -9.23
C PHE A 104 10.38 -4.65 -9.84
N ARG A 105 9.73 -3.54 -10.18
CA ARG A 105 8.43 -3.52 -10.85
C ARG A 105 8.43 -2.37 -11.87
N ARG A 106 8.08 -2.65 -13.11
CA ARG A 106 7.91 -1.67 -14.18
C ARG A 106 6.44 -1.62 -14.63
N MET A 107 5.96 -0.46 -15.08
CA MET A 107 4.56 -0.27 -15.44
C MET A 107 4.07 -1.27 -16.49
N ASP A 108 4.87 -1.55 -17.52
CA ASP A 108 4.54 -2.46 -18.62
C ASP A 108 4.36 -3.93 -18.21
N MET A 109 4.87 -4.33 -17.04
CA MET A 109 4.65 -5.65 -16.47
C MET A 109 3.19 -5.83 -16.03
N PHE A 110 2.50 -4.73 -15.67
CA PHE A 110 1.15 -4.77 -15.08
C PHE A 110 0.09 -3.99 -15.85
N ILE A 111 0.49 -3.14 -16.79
CA ILE A 111 -0.42 -2.33 -17.61
C ILE A 111 -0.27 -2.74 -19.08
N ASN A 112 -1.40 -2.80 -19.79
CA ASN A 112 -1.45 -3.12 -21.21
C ASN A 112 -1.17 -1.89 -22.08
N PHE A 113 0.11 -1.68 -22.41
CA PHE A 113 0.56 -0.62 -23.33
C PHE A 113 0.27 -0.88 -24.81
N ILE A 114 -0.37 -2.01 -25.17
CA ILE A 114 -0.88 -2.21 -26.53
C ILE A 114 -2.10 -1.31 -26.78
N ASP A 115 -2.89 -1.02 -25.73
CA ASP A 115 -4.04 -0.11 -25.86
C ASP A 115 -3.57 1.34 -26.11
N PRO A 116 -3.94 1.98 -27.23
CA PRO A 116 -3.50 3.33 -27.55
C PRO A 116 -3.90 4.37 -26.49
N SER A 117 -5.02 4.15 -25.77
CA SER A 117 -5.47 5.06 -24.70
C SER A 117 -4.54 5.06 -23.49
N VAL A 118 -3.75 4.00 -23.32
CA VAL A 118 -2.70 3.89 -22.30
C VAL A 118 -1.38 4.42 -22.88
N ALA A 119 -0.95 3.91 -24.03
CA ALA A 119 0.35 4.22 -24.62
C ALA A 119 0.56 5.71 -24.92
N THR A 120 -0.52 6.44 -25.21
CA THR A 120 -0.47 7.90 -25.45
C THR A 120 -0.38 8.73 -24.17
N ARG A 121 -0.75 8.16 -23.01
CA ARG A 121 -0.86 8.88 -21.74
C ARG A 121 0.26 8.55 -20.76
N PHE A 122 0.76 7.33 -20.78
CA PHE A 122 1.72 6.81 -19.84
C PHE A 122 3.02 6.43 -20.54
N ASP A 123 4.13 6.48 -19.82
CA ASP A 123 5.41 5.94 -20.27
C ASP A 123 5.62 4.57 -19.64
N ALA A 124 5.84 3.55 -20.47
CA ALA A 124 6.11 2.17 -20.08
C ALA A 124 7.31 2.03 -19.15
N ASN A 125 8.29 2.94 -19.28
CA ASN A 125 9.54 2.92 -18.51
C ASN A 125 9.46 3.69 -17.18
N THR A 126 8.29 4.23 -16.84
CA THR A 126 8.10 4.95 -15.58
C THR A 126 8.39 4.05 -14.39
N CYS A 127 9.23 4.54 -13.46
CA CYS A 127 9.46 3.90 -12.19
C CYS A 127 8.13 3.70 -11.44
N THR A 128 7.89 2.48 -10.97
CA THR A 128 6.75 2.21 -10.10
C THR A 128 7.17 2.31 -8.64
N TRP A 129 6.22 2.10 -7.75
CA TRP A 129 6.39 2.16 -6.30
C TRP A 129 5.32 1.28 -5.65
N ALA A 130 5.48 0.94 -4.37
CA ALA A 130 4.49 0.16 -3.64
C ALA A 130 3.77 1.02 -2.59
N TYR A 131 2.51 0.65 -2.32
CA TYR A 131 1.93 1.03 -1.05
C TYR A 131 2.62 0.26 0.07
N GLY A 132 2.57 0.80 1.28
CA GLY A 132 3.07 0.13 2.49
C GLY A 132 3.79 1.10 3.39
N MET A 133 4.58 1.99 2.80
CA MET A 133 4.96 3.23 3.43
C MET A 133 4.97 4.34 2.38
N ASN A 134 4.14 5.35 2.61
CA ASN A 134 4.02 6.50 1.71
C ASN A 134 3.76 7.77 2.51
N VAL A 135 4.09 8.91 1.91
CA VAL A 135 3.65 10.22 2.41
C VAL A 135 2.63 10.77 1.43
N PHE A 136 1.40 11.01 1.88
CA PHE A 136 0.37 11.62 1.04
C PHE A 136 0.06 13.04 1.49
N ASP A 137 0.09 13.98 0.55
CA ASP A 137 -0.50 15.30 0.70
C ASP A 137 -1.96 15.26 0.23
N LEU A 138 -2.86 15.10 1.19
CA LEU A 138 -4.30 15.01 0.97
C LEU A 138 -4.89 16.34 0.50
N GLN A 139 -4.27 17.48 0.83
CA GLN A 139 -4.71 18.78 0.34
C GLN A 139 -4.49 18.90 -1.17
N GLU A 140 -3.28 18.57 -1.64
CA GLU A 140 -2.96 18.58 -3.06
C GLU A 140 -3.72 17.46 -3.81
N TRP A 141 -3.96 16.32 -3.16
CA TRP A 141 -4.84 15.26 -3.69
C TRP A 141 -6.24 15.80 -4.00
N ARG A 142 -6.88 16.48 -3.03
CA ARG A 142 -8.21 17.09 -3.21
C ARG A 142 -8.20 18.13 -4.32
N LYS A 143 -7.21 19.02 -4.33
CA LYS A 143 -7.07 20.09 -5.34
C LYS A 143 -6.98 19.53 -6.76
N ARG A 144 -6.27 18.41 -6.95
CA ARG A 144 -6.14 17.73 -8.25
C ARG A 144 -7.27 16.77 -8.56
N ASN A 145 -8.19 16.55 -7.62
CA ASN A 145 -9.32 15.64 -7.73
C ASN A 145 -8.91 14.21 -8.16
N LEU A 146 -7.84 13.68 -7.58
CA LEU A 146 -7.29 12.38 -8.00
C LEU A 146 -8.19 11.20 -7.64
N THR A 147 -9.06 11.31 -6.64
CA THR A 147 -10.05 10.26 -6.33
C THR A 147 -11.07 10.10 -7.47
N ALA A 148 -11.52 11.22 -8.08
CA ALA A 148 -12.36 11.14 -9.27
C ALA A 148 -11.60 10.59 -10.50
N LEU A 149 -10.30 10.89 -10.63
CA LEU A 149 -9.46 10.31 -11.69
C LEU A 149 -9.31 8.79 -11.52
N TYR A 150 -9.11 8.33 -10.29
CA TYR A 150 -9.09 6.91 -9.95
C TYR A 150 -10.39 6.21 -10.39
N HIS A 151 -11.56 6.79 -10.11
CA HIS A 151 -12.85 6.24 -10.59
C HIS A 151 -12.89 6.08 -12.11
N LYS A 152 -12.43 7.09 -12.86
CA LYS A 152 -12.37 7.01 -14.33
C LYS A 152 -11.50 5.83 -14.80
N TYR A 153 -10.37 5.58 -14.13
CA TYR A 153 -9.51 4.44 -14.46
C TYR A 153 -10.12 3.10 -14.04
N LEU A 154 -10.82 3.05 -12.90
CA LEU A 154 -11.53 1.86 -12.45
C LEU A 154 -12.63 1.47 -13.46
N GLU A 155 -13.45 2.42 -13.89
CA GLU A 155 -14.50 2.23 -14.90
C GLU A 155 -13.90 1.85 -16.28
N LEU A 156 -12.81 2.50 -16.68
CA LEU A 156 -12.15 2.16 -17.94
C LEU A 156 -11.58 0.74 -17.91
N GLY A 157 -10.99 0.34 -16.78
CA GLY A 157 -10.47 -1.01 -16.56
C GLY A 157 -11.55 -2.08 -16.44
N SER A 158 -12.81 -1.73 -16.13
CA SER A 158 -13.93 -2.67 -16.20
C SER A 158 -14.41 -2.89 -17.63
N LYS A 159 -14.32 -1.86 -18.47
CA LYS A 159 -14.75 -1.91 -19.88
C LYS A 159 -13.68 -2.48 -20.81
N ARG A 160 -12.40 -2.34 -20.46
CA ARG A 160 -11.24 -2.72 -21.28
C ARG A 160 -10.24 -3.48 -20.44
N ARG A 161 -9.56 -4.46 -21.02
CA ARG A 161 -8.47 -5.22 -20.36
C ARG A 161 -7.17 -4.39 -20.29
N LEU A 162 -7.21 -3.29 -19.55
CA LEU A 162 -6.07 -2.38 -19.37
C LEU A 162 -5.04 -2.90 -18.36
N LEU A 163 -5.49 -3.66 -17.38
CA LEU A 163 -4.64 -4.18 -16.31
C LEU A 163 -4.32 -5.64 -16.58
N LYS A 164 -3.04 -6.00 -16.46
CA LYS A 164 -2.55 -7.38 -16.57
C LYS A 164 -2.68 -8.10 -15.22
N ALA A 165 -2.44 -7.41 -14.10
CA ALA A 165 -2.64 -7.93 -12.75
C ALA A 165 -2.70 -6.80 -11.71
N GLY A 166 -3.42 -7.01 -10.60
CA GLY A 166 -3.33 -6.16 -9.42
C GLY A 166 -4.15 -4.87 -9.42
N SER A 167 -4.31 -4.29 -8.23
CA SER A 167 -4.83 -2.94 -7.99
C SER A 167 -3.74 -1.86 -7.94
N LEU A 168 -2.47 -2.25 -7.73
CA LEU A 168 -1.31 -1.34 -7.77
C LEU A 168 -1.23 -0.49 -9.05
N PRO A 169 -1.54 -1.02 -10.25
CA PRO A 169 -1.56 -0.22 -11.47
C PRO A 169 -2.52 0.96 -11.43
N LEU A 170 -3.68 0.84 -10.77
CA LEU A 170 -4.61 1.95 -10.60
C LEU A 170 -3.97 3.07 -9.78
N GLY A 171 -3.15 2.72 -8.78
CA GLY A 171 -2.27 3.64 -8.06
C GLY A 171 -1.34 4.38 -9.00
N TRP A 172 -0.56 3.64 -9.77
CA TRP A 172 0.45 4.23 -10.64
C TRP A 172 -0.16 5.10 -11.74
N MET A 173 -1.31 4.71 -12.30
CA MET A 173 -2.05 5.52 -13.27
C MET A 173 -2.63 6.79 -12.64
N THR A 174 -3.23 6.68 -11.45
CA THR A 174 -3.84 7.81 -10.73
C THR A 174 -2.80 8.84 -10.29
N PHE A 175 -1.64 8.38 -9.81
CA PHE A 175 -0.55 9.23 -9.32
C PHE A 175 0.56 9.46 -10.34
N TYR A 176 0.31 9.14 -11.61
CA TYR A 176 1.30 9.34 -12.68
C TYR A 176 1.72 10.81 -12.73
N LYS A 177 3.04 11.08 -12.71
CA LYS A 177 3.64 12.42 -12.58
C LYS A 177 3.24 13.22 -11.32
N HIS A 178 2.52 12.60 -10.38
CA HIS A 178 2.14 13.14 -9.07
C HIS A 178 2.81 12.43 -7.90
N THR A 179 3.84 11.64 -8.17
CA THR A 179 4.70 10.99 -7.17
C THR A 179 6.08 11.63 -7.13
N HIS A 180 6.63 11.81 -5.94
CA HIS A 180 8.00 12.21 -5.66
C HIS A 180 8.78 11.00 -5.14
N ALA A 181 9.91 10.69 -5.78
CA ALA A 181 10.79 9.63 -5.33
C ALA A 181 11.42 9.98 -3.98
N LEU A 182 11.26 9.11 -3.00
CA LEU A 182 11.92 9.20 -1.70
C LEU A 182 13.26 8.47 -1.72
N ASP A 183 14.12 8.82 -0.77
CA ASP A 183 15.36 8.08 -0.52
C ASP A 183 15.05 6.60 -0.26
N ARG A 184 15.89 5.71 -0.80
CA ARG A 184 15.65 4.28 -0.80
C ARG A 184 15.61 3.68 0.60
N THR A 185 16.34 4.30 1.55
CA THR A 185 16.45 3.88 2.97
C THR A 185 15.15 3.97 3.76
N TRP A 186 14.08 4.50 3.15
CA TRP A 186 12.79 4.70 3.80
C TRP A 186 11.90 3.46 3.77
N HIS A 187 11.93 2.66 2.70
CA HIS A 187 10.97 1.55 2.48
C HIS A 187 11.63 0.39 1.73
N LEU A 188 11.80 -0.73 2.42
CA LEU A 188 12.30 -1.97 1.84
C LEU A 188 11.18 -2.98 1.62
N LEU A 189 11.05 -3.39 0.36
CA LEU A 189 10.12 -4.43 -0.10
C LEU A 189 10.84 -5.78 -0.22
N GLY A 190 10.06 -6.86 -0.42
CA GLY A 190 10.55 -8.17 -0.81
C GLY A 190 10.53 -9.22 0.30
N LEU A 191 10.18 -8.87 1.54
CA LEU A 191 10.21 -9.83 2.65
C LEU A 191 9.07 -10.86 2.59
N GLY A 192 8.03 -10.61 1.77
CA GLY A 192 6.94 -11.58 1.55
C GLY A 192 7.10 -12.44 0.30
N TYR A 193 8.26 -12.38 -0.36
CA TYR A 193 8.60 -13.16 -1.56
C TYR A 193 9.90 -13.93 -1.33
N TYR A 194 10.16 -15.00 -2.10
CA TYR A 194 11.39 -15.82 -2.06
C TYR A 194 12.69 -15.07 -2.44
N SER A 195 12.70 -13.76 -2.31
CA SER A 195 13.74 -12.87 -2.77
C SER A 195 14.90 -12.74 -1.76
N GLY A 196 16.10 -12.53 -2.28
CA GLY A 196 17.37 -12.60 -1.57
C GLY A 196 17.71 -11.41 -0.67
N VAL A 197 16.73 -10.68 -0.12
CA VAL A 197 16.97 -9.53 0.76
C VAL A 197 17.94 -9.90 1.89
N THR A 198 19.01 -9.11 2.01
CA THR A 198 20.09 -9.36 2.97
C THR A 198 19.82 -8.67 4.30
N ARG A 199 20.44 -9.18 5.37
CA ARG A 199 20.36 -8.55 6.70
C ARG A 199 20.90 -7.12 6.70
N ALA A 200 21.99 -6.86 5.98
CA ALA A 200 22.59 -5.54 5.86
C ALA A 200 21.62 -4.51 5.24
N GLN A 201 20.90 -4.91 4.18
CA GLN A 201 19.84 -4.07 3.61
C GLN A 201 18.75 -3.80 4.64
N ILE A 202 18.23 -4.83 5.31
CA ILE A 202 17.17 -4.67 6.32
C ILE A 202 17.60 -3.70 7.43
N GLU A 203 18.86 -3.74 7.90
CA GLU A 203 19.41 -2.85 8.94
C GLU A 203 19.55 -1.38 8.51
N GLN A 204 19.70 -1.12 7.22
CA GLN A 204 19.79 0.24 6.69
C GLN A 204 18.42 0.92 6.52
N GLU A 205 17.35 0.15 6.55
CA GLU A 205 16.02 0.59 6.11
C GLU A 205 15.12 0.98 7.28
N ALA A 206 14.30 2.03 7.09
CA ALA A 206 13.44 2.58 8.13
C ALA A 206 12.15 1.77 8.29
N VAL A 207 11.56 1.30 7.20
CA VAL A 207 10.38 0.44 7.19
C VAL A 207 10.65 -0.77 6.31
N ILE A 208 10.44 -1.96 6.86
CA ILE A 208 10.50 -3.22 6.11
C ILE A 208 9.10 -3.75 5.88
N HIS A 209 8.85 -4.34 4.71
CA HIS A 209 7.51 -4.71 4.27
C HIS A 209 7.45 -6.16 3.81
N TYR A 210 6.54 -6.92 4.41
CA TYR A 210 6.20 -8.29 4.01
C TYR A 210 5.17 -8.30 2.87
N ASP A 211 5.46 -7.56 1.80
CA ASP A 211 4.57 -7.18 0.68
C ASP A 211 4.05 -8.33 -0.21
N GLY A 212 4.48 -9.56 0.05
CA GLY A 212 4.06 -10.76 -0.68
C GLY A 212 3.19 -11.71 0.12
N VAL A 213 3.04 -12.95 -0.38
CA VAL A 213 2.16 -13.96 0.21
C VAL A 213 2.78 -14.68 1.42
N MET A 214 4.10 -14.62 1.58
CA MET A 214 4.84 -15.29 2.67
C MET A 214 4.86 -14.39 3.90
N LYS A 215 3.71 -14.29 4.56
CA LYS A 215 3.57 -13.49 5.77
C LYS A 215 4.32 -14.12 6.94
N PRO A 216 4.90 -13.32 7.84
CA PRO A 216 5.74 -13.84 8.92
C PRO A 216 4.96 -14.67 9.95
N TRP A 217 3.65 -14.42 10.08
CA TRP A 217 2.73 -15.18 10.95
C TRP A 217 2.19 -16.47 10.31
N LEU A 218 2.66 -16.85 9.12
CA LEU A 218 2.29 -18.10 8.46
C LEU A 218 3.46 -19.09 8.50
N ASP A 219 3.16 -20.38 8.44
CA ASP A 219 4.18 -21.43 8.35
C ASP A 219 5.06 -21.28 7.11
N LEU A 220 4.45 -20.87 6.00
CA LEU A 220 5.13 -20.55 4.74
C LEU A 220 5.96 -19.25 4.79
N GLY A 221 5.93 -18.52 5.90
CA GLY A 221 6.75 -17.33 6.11
C GLY A 221 8.25 -17.66 6.09
N ILE A 222 9.06 -16.74 5.56
CA ILE A 222 10.50 -16.97 5.41
C ILE A 222 11.18 -16.86 6.77
N GLN A 223 11.76 -17.96 7.25
CA GLN A 223 12.30 -18.07 8.61
C GLN A 223 13.27 -16.95 8.99
N LYS A 224 14.20 -16.59 8.10
CA LYS A 224 15.18 -15.52 8.35
C LYS A 224 14.57 -14.12 8.53
N TYR A 225 13.31 -13.91 8.11
CA TYR A 225 12.63 -12.63 8.25
C TYR A 225 11.59 -12.62 9.39
N LYS A 226 11.20 -13.79 9.94
CA LYS A 226 10.16 -13.87 10.99
C LYS A 226 10.54 -13.12 12.27
N SER A 227 11.80 -13.19 12.69
CA SER A 227 12.27 -12.58 13.94
C SER A 227 12.04 -11.06 14.01
N TYR A 228 12.05 -10.35 12.88
CA TYR A 228 11.75 -8.90 12.87
C TYR A 228 10.29 -8.59 13.19
N TRP A 229 9.37 -9.51 12.92
CA TRP A 229 7.95 -9.42 13.26
C TRP A 229 7.68 -9.95 14.67
N ASN A 230 8.15 -11.17 14.96
CA ASN A 230 7.86 -11.91 16.20
C ASN A 230 8.19 -11.12 17.47
N LYS A 231 9.24 -10.30 17.45
CA LYS A 231 9.61 -9.43 18.59
C LYS A 231 8.54 -8.41 19.00
N HIS A 232 7.54 -8.16 18.14
CA HIS A 232 6.41 -7.27 18.38
C HIS A 232 5.11 -8.01 18.71
N VAL A 233 5.14 -9.34 18.71
CA VAL A 233 3.97 -10.19 18.96
C VAL A 233 4.07 -10.75 20.38
N SER A 234 3.05 -10.49 21.19
CA SER A 234 2.95 -11.08 22.51
C SER A 234 2.31 -12.47 22.39
N TYR A 235 3.08 -13.49 22.00
CA TYR A 235 2.56 -14.86 21.79
C TYR A 235 1.84 -15.43 23.01
N GLU A 236 2.25 -15.06 24.23
CA GLU A 236 1.58 -15.44 25.48
C GLU A 236 0.16 -14.85 25.64
N HIS A 237 -0.27 -13.95 24.75
CA HIS A 237 -1.61 -13.37 24.81
C HIS A 237 -2.67 -14.44 24.57
N SER A 238 -3.67 -14.51 25.45
CA SER A 238 -4.73 -15.53 25.44
C SER A 238 -5.41 -15.72 24.07
N TYR A 239 -5.77 -14.63 23.37
CA TYR A 239 -6.31 -14.71 22.02
C TYR A 239 -5.38 -15.38 20.99
N LEU A 240 -4.07 -15.16 21.07
CA LEU A 240 -3.13 -15.80 20.14
C LEU A 240 -2.95 -17.29 20.46
N GLN A 241 -2.89 -17.63 21.75
CA GLN A 241 -2.88 -19.02 22.21
C GLN A 241 -4.15 -19.78 21.82
N GLN A 242 -5.33 -19.14 21.89
CA GLN A 242 -6.59 -19.71 21.40
C GLN A 242 -6.59 -19.97 19.89
N CYS A 243 -5.78 -19.21 19.14
CA CYS A 243 -5.58 -19.40 17.71
C CYS A 243 -4.41 -20.36 17.38
N ASN A 244 -3.81 -21.03 18.38
CA ASN A 244 -2.63 -21.89 18.24
C ASN A 244 -1.46 -21.19 17.53
N LEU A 245 -1.29 -19.88 17.78
CA LEU A 245 -0.16 -19.13 17.26
C LEU A 245 0.98 -19.14 18.28
N HIS A 246 2.12 -19.67 17.87
CA HIS A 246 3.34 -19.79 18.67
C HIS A 246 4.51 -19.14 17.93
N GLU A 247 5.62 -18.91 18.64
CA GLU A 247 6.84 -18.29 18.08
C GLU A 247 7.46 -19.09 16.94
#